data_AF-A0A6A1WQN7-F1
#
_entry.id   AF-A0A6A1WQN7-F1
#
_cell.length_a   1.000
_cell.length_b   1.000
_cell.length_c   1.000
_cell.angle_alpha   90.00
_cell.angle_beta   90.00
_cell.angle_gamma   90.00
#
_symmetry.space_group_name_H-M   'P 1'
#
loop_
_entity.id
_entity.type
_entity.pdbx_description
1 polymer ?
#
loop_
_entity_poly.entity_id
_entity_poly.type
_entity_poly.pdbx_seq_one_letter_code
_entity_poly.pdbx_strand_id
1 'polypeptide(L)'
;MKESQADGDPELLDDSEFYQQLLKEFFETIDPSSSDSAVYALKRSQTKKRKVVDRRASKSRKIRYHVHEKIVNFMAPLPMDLPPIAPKLFENLFGLKTPKPASVV
;
A
#
# COMPACT_ATOMS: atom_id res chain seq x y z
N MET A 1 7.18 45.48 22.69
CA MET A 1 8.15 44.45 23.11
C MET A 1 8.02 43.22 22.22
N LYS A 2 8.95 43.07 21.27
CA LYS A 2 9.51 41.77 20.90
C LYS A 2 10.85 42.07 20.23
N GLU A 3 11.91 42.09 21.02
CA GLU A 3 13.28 42.13 20.52
C GLU A 3 13.56 40.75 19.92
N SER A 4 13.71 40.68 18.60
CA SER A 4 14.25 39.50 17.92
C SER A 4 15.76 39.61 17.99
N GLN A 5 16.34 38.89 18.95
CA GLN A 5 17.78 38.66 19.01
C GLN A 5 18.20 37.90 17.74
N ALA A 6 18.91 38.57 16.84
CA ALA A 6 19.39 37.99 15.60
C ALA A 6 20.76 37.34 15.83
N ASP A 7 20.76 36.06 16.23
CA ASP A 7 21.86 35.13 15.90
C ASP A 7 21.66 34.67 14.45
N GLY A 8 21.80 35.61 13.51
CA GLY A 8 21.63 35.40 12.07
C GLY A 8 22.92 35.68 11.30
N ASP A 9 23.17 34.89 10.26
CA ASP A 9 24.31 35.05 9.35
C ASP A 9 24.31 36.47 8.73
N PRO A 10 25.41 37.26 8.83
CA PRO A 10 25.46 38.64 8.33
C PRO A 10 25.28 38.76 6.81
N GLU A 11 25.39 37.67 6.05
CA GLU A 11 25.12 37.64 4.60
C GLU A 11 23.65 37.33 4.27
N LEU A 12 22.83 36.92 5.24
CA LEU A 12 21.43 36.54 5.02
C LEU A 12 20.53 37.78 5.09
N LEU A 13 20.03 38.19 3.92
CA LEU A 13 19.06 39.27 3.79
C LEU A 13 17.68 38.80 4.28
N ASP A 14 17.13 39.41 5.34
CA ASP A 14 15.75 39.14 5.79
C ASP A 14 14.77 39.92 4.90
N ASP A 15 14.43 39.33 3.75
CA ASP A 15 13.50 39.89 2.76
C ASP A 15 12.06 39.38 2.93
N SER A 16 11.73 38.83 4.10
CA SER A 16 10.43 38.21 4.40
C SER A 16 9.25 39.13 4.09
N GLU A 17 9.35 40.41 4.45
CA GLU A 17 8.31 41.42 4.17
C GLU A 17 8.18 41.73 2.68
N PHE A 18 9.31 41.79 1.97
CA PHE A 18 9.35 42.03 0.53
C PHE A 18 8.77 40.85 -0.25
N TYR A 19 9.13 39.61 0.12
CA TYR A 19 8.56 38.39 -0.45
C TYR A 19 7.05 38.31 -0.24
N GLN A 20 6.55 38.68 0.96
CA GLN A 20 5.12 38.73 1.24
C GLN A 20 4.40 39.76 0.35
N GLN A 21 5.02 40.92 0.10
CA GLN A 21 4.45 41.94 -0.77
C GLN A 21 4.38 41.48 -2.24
N LEU A 22 5.44 40.82 -2.74
CA LEU A 22 5.45 40.20 -4.08
C LEU A 22 4.38 39.12 -4.22
N LEU A 23 4.19 38.29 -3.19
CA LEU A 23 3.12 37.28 -3.18
C LEU A 23 1.73 37.92 -3.19
N LYS A 24 1.54 39.01 -2.44
CA LYS A 24 0.26 39.73 -2.39
C LYS A 24 -0.08 40.33 -3.76
N GLU A 25 0.90 40.98 -4.41
CA GLU A 25 0.74 41.53 -5.76
C GLU A 25 0.48 40.41 -6.79
N PHE A 26 1.16 39.27 -6.67
CA PHE A 26 0.92 38.11 -7.52
C PHE A 26 -0.51 37.55 -7.38
N PHE A 27 -1.04 37.47 -6.16
CA PHE A 27 -2.42 37.01 -5.96
C PHE A 27 -3.47 38.06 -6.39
N GLU A 28 -3.18 39.36 -6.27
CA GLU A 28 -4.06 40.43 -6.74
C GLU A 28 -4.12 40.51 -8.28
N THR A 29 -3.03 40.13 -8.97
CA THR A 29 -2.95 40.12 -10.44
C THR A 29 -3.46 38.82 -11.07
N ILE A 30 -3.55 37.73 -10.29
CA ILE A 30 -4.16 36.48 -10.72
C ILE A 30 -5.67 36.59 -10.56
N ASP A 31 -6.35 36.86 -11.66
CA ASP A 31 -7.79 36.70 -11.73
C ASP A 31 -8.12 35.20 -11.58
N PRO A 32 -8.81 34.76 -10.50
CA PRO A 32 -9.12 33.36 -10.27
C PRO A 32 -10.08 32.79 -11.32
N SER A 33 -10.72 33.66 -12.12
CA SER A 33 -11.60 33.28 -13.22
C SER A 33 -10.89 33.09 -14.57
N SER A 34 -9.71 33.72 -14.76
CA SER A 34 -9.00 33.79 -16.06
C SER A 34 -7.66 33.07 -16.08
N SER A 35 -7.08 32.73 -14.92
CA SER A 35 -5.77 32.09 -14.88
C SER A 35 -5.90 30.57 -15.09
N ASP A 36 -5.47 30.12 -16.27
CA ASP A 36 -5.35 28.69 -16.60
C ASP A 36 -4.56 27.92 -15.53
N SER A 37 -3.61 28.56 -14.85
CA SER A 37 -2.81 27.95 -13.78
C SER A 37 -3.61 27.63 -12.51
N ALA A 38 -4.56 28.49 -12.10
CA ALA A 38 -5.43 28.24 -10.95
C ALA A 38 -6.40 27.09 -11.24
N VAL A 39 -6.96 27.07 -12.45
CA VAL A 39 -7.81 25.97 -12.94
C VAL A 39 -7.00 24.65 -13.04
N TYR A 40 -5.74 24.72 -13.47
CA TYR A 40 -4.86 23.55 -13.54
C TYR A 40 -4.48 23.02 -12.16
N ALA A 41 -4.20 23.91 -11.20
CA ALA A 41 -3.92 23.56 -9.81
C ALA A 41 -5.14 22.89 -9.15
N LEU A 42 -6.34 23.44 -9.36
CA LEU A 42 -7.60 22.82 -8.92
C LEU A 42 -7.85 21.46 -9.58
N LYS A 43 -7.58 21.30 -10.89
CA LYS A 43 -7.71 20.00 -11.57
C LYS A 43 -6.69 18.96 -11.08
N ARG A 44 -5.49 19.37 -10.66
CA ARG A 44 -4.43 18.48 -10.17
C ARG A 44 -4.63 18.08 -8.71
N SER A 45 -5.23 18.95 -7.89
CA SER A 45 -5.55 18.67 -6.49
C SER A 45 -6.75 17.72 -6.32
N GLN A 46 -7.56 17.53 -7.37
CA GLN A 46 -8.59 16.49 -7.38
C GLN A 46 -7.92 15.10 -7.42
N THR A 47 -7.96 14.40 -6.29
CA THR A 47 -7.53 13.01 -6.22
C THR A 47 -8.43 12.17 -7.13
N LYS A 48 -7.87 11.72 -8.27
CA LYS A 48 -8.60 10.84 -9.19
C LYS A 48 -8.97 9.57 -8.43
N LYS A 49 -10.27 9.34 -8.21
CA LYS A 49 -10.78 8.12 -7.58
C LYS A 49 -10.34 6.93 -8.43
N ARG A 50 -9.32 6.22 -7.95
CA ARG A 50 -8.83 5.00 -8.60
C ARG A 50 -9.80 3.87 -8.27
N LYS A 51 -10.14 3.06 -9.28
CA LYS A 51 -10.91 1.84 -9.08
C LYS A 51 -10.20 0.98 -8.03
N VAL A 52 -10.94 0.49 -7.05
CA VAL A 52 -10.41 -0.51 -6.11
C VAL A 52 -10.17 -1.78 -6.92
N VAL A 53 -8.89 -2.11 -7.09
CA VAL A 53 -8.44 -3.30 -7.82
C VAL A 53 -7.71 -4.20 -6.84
N ASP A 54 -7.97 -5.50 -6.91
CA ASP A 54 -7.19 -6.53 -6.22
C ASP A 54 -5.75 -6.51 -6.75
N ARG A 55 -4.87 -5.73 -6.09
CA ARG A 55 -3.46 -5.58 -6.48
C ARG A 55 -2.69 -6.92 -6.38
N ARG A 56 -3.20 -7.88 -5.61
CA ARG A 56 -2.65 -9.24 -5.49
C ARG A 56 -3.11 -10.17 -6.61
N ALA A 57 -4.12 -9.81 -7.40
CA ALA A 57 -4.58 -10.64 -8.51
C ALA A 57 -3.71 -10.58 -9.78
N SER A 58 -2.74 -9.65 -9.86
CA SER A 58 -1.88 -9.52 -11.05
C SER A 58 -0.74 -10.55 -11.06
N LYS A 59 -0.39 -11.03 -12.26
CA LYS A 59 0.77 -11.90 -12.57
C LYS A 59 0.94 -13.07 -11.60
N SER A 60 0.01 -14.04 -11.65
CA SER A 60 0.04 -15.31 -10.92
C SER A 60 0.27 -15.23 -9.39
N ARG A 61 0.14 -14.04 -8.79
CA ARG A 61 0.26 -13.84 -7.33
C ARG A 61 -0.95 -14.34 -6.54
N LYS A 62 -2.04 -14.64 -7.24
CA LYS A 62 -3.25 -15.26 -6.70
C LYS A 62 -3.36 -16.67 -7.26
N ILE A 63 -3.44 -17.66 -6.36
CA ILE A 63 -3.68 -19.06 -6.74
C ILE A 63 -5.04 -19.14 -7.42
N ARG A 64 -5.07 -19.79 -8.57
CA ARG A 64 -6.29 -20.06 -9.32
C ARG A 64 -6.40 -21.56 -9.52
N TYR A 65 -7.55 -22.11 -9.17
CA TYR A 65 -7.86 -23.51 -9.37
C TYR A 65 -8.36 -23.71 -10.80
N HIS A 66 -7.42 -23.75 -11.75
CA HIS A 66 -7.68 -24.11 -13.14
C HIS A 66 -6.94 -25.40 -13.47
N VAL A 67 -7.62 -26.29 -14.19
CA VAL A 67 -7.01 -27.53 -14.69
C VAL A 67 -6.16 -27.18 -15.92
N HIS A 68 -4.90 -27.60 -15.91
CA HIS A 68 -3.97 -27.41 -17.03
C HIS A 68 -3.79 -28.74 -17.76
N GLU A 69 -4.35 -28.89 -18.96
CA GLU A 69 -4.41 -30.17 -19.70
C GLU A 69 -3.05 -30.86 -19.86
N LYS A 70 -1.97 -30.10 -20.09
CA LYS A 70 -0.61 -30.64 -20.31
C LYS A 70 -0.01 -31.34 -19.08
N ILE A 71 -0.47 -31.03 -17.87
CA ILE A 71 0.03 -31.62 -16.62
C ILE A 71 -0.96 -32.63 -16.03
N VAL A 72 -2.14 -32.78 -16.63
CA VAL A 72 -3.09 -33.83 -16.24
C VAL A 72 -2.45 -35.18 -16.55
N ASN A 73 -2.52 -36.11 -15.59
CA ASN A 73 -1.93 -37.45 -15.70
C ASN A 73 -0.41 -37.46 -15.99
N PHE A 74 0.33 -36.41 -15.61
CA PHE A 74 1.77 -36.32 -15.85
C PHE A 74 2.57 -37.44 -15.15
N MET A 75 2.13 -37.88 -13.97
CA MET A 75 2.71 -39.00 -13.23
C MET A 75 1.62 -39.86 -12.61
N ALA A 76 1.88 -41.16 -12.53
CA ALA A 76 1.05 -42.08 -11.77
C ALA A 76 1.27 -41.86 -10.26
N PRO A 77 0.24 -42.04 -9.41
CA PRO A 77 0.41 -41.97 -7.97
C PRO A 77 1.33 -43.10 -7.50
N LEU A 78 2.33 -42.74 -6.69
CA LEU A 78 3.18 -43.71 -6.01
C LEU A 78 2.63 -43.93 -4.60
N PRO A 79 2.44 -45.19 -4.16
CA PRO A 79 2.01 -45.46 -2.81
C PRO A 79 3.09 -44.97 -1.82
N MET A 80 2.66 -44.19 -0.84
CA MET A 80 3.50 -43.80 0.28
C MET A 80 3.13 -44.68 1.47
N ASP A 81 4.00 -45.62 1.80
CA ASP A 81 3.84 -46.46 2.99
C ASP A 81 4.28 -45.66 4.22
N LEU A 82 3.30 -45.09 4.91
CA LEU A 82 3.53 -44.44 6.19
C LEU A 82 3.84 -45.50 7.25
N PRO A 83 4.85 -45.29 8.11
CA PRO A 83 5.12 -46.23 9.18
C PRO A 83 3.91 -46.28 10.13
N PRO A 84 3.60 -47.44 10.74
CA PRO A 84 2.43 -47.59 11.62
C PRO A 84 2.36 -46.60 12.79
N ILE A 85 3.50 -46.04 13.21
CA ILE A 85 3.60 -45.05 14.28
C ILE A 85 3.26 -43.62 13.85
N ALA A 86 3.25 -43.32 12.54
CA ALA A 86 3.03 -41.99 11.99
C ALA A 86 1.77 -41.27 12.55
N PRO A 87 0.57 -41.88 12.60
CA PRO A 87 -0.61 -41.19 13.13
C PRO A 87 -0.43 -40.76 14.59
N LYS A 88 0.07 -41.66 15.44
CA LYS A 88 0.32 -41.37 16.87
C LYS A 88 1.38 -40.29 17.06
N LEU A 89 2.39 -40.27 16.18
CA LEU A 89 3.43 -39.24 16.18
C LEU A 89 2.87 -37.88 15.77
N PHE A 90 2.02 -37.79 14.74
CA PHE A 90 1.41 -36.52 14.31
C PHE A 90 0.45 -35.94 15.36
N GLU A 91 -0.27 -36.79 16.09
CA GLU A 91 -1.14 -36.36 17.18
C GLU A 91 -0.36 -35.70 18.33
N ASN A 92 0.87 -36.16 18.60
CA ASN A 92 1.65 -35.74 19.77
C ASN A 92 2.92 -34.95 19.41
N LEU A 93 3.06 -34.50 18.15
CA LEU A 93 4.30 -33.92 17.63
C LEU A 93 4.77 -32.69 18.42
N PHE A 94 3.83 -31.87 18.90
CA PHE A 94 4.11 -30.63 19.63
C PHE A 94 3.51 -30.60 21.05
N GLY A 95 3.02 -31.74 21.55
CA GLY A 95 2.40 -31.82 22.89
C GLY A 95 1.12 -31.00 23.07
N LEU A 96 0.54 -30.47 21.98
CA LEU A 96 -0.72 -29.74 22.00
C LEU A 96 -1.87 -30.75 22.08
N LYS A 97 -2.60 -30.75 23.19
CA LYS A 97 -3.85 -31.51 23.32
C LYS A 97 -4.89 -30.90 22.38
N THR A 98 -5.00 -31.38 21.15
CA THR A 98 -6.12 -31.00 20.29
C THR A 98 -7.37 -31.71 20.83
N PRO A 99 -8.44 -30.98 21.19
CA PRO A 99 -9.69 -31.62 21.54
C PRO A 99 -10.20 -32.38 20.32
N LYS A 100 -10.43 -33.69 20.46
CA LYS A 100 -11.02 -34.52 19.42
C LYS A 100 -12.36 -33.90 19.01
N PRO A 101 -12.54 -33.40 17.77
CA PRO A 101 -13.83 -32.89 17.35
C PRO A 101 -14.82 -34.05 17.39
N ALA A 102 -15.95 -33.83 18.06
CA ALA A 102 -17.02 -34.80 18.15
C ALA A 102 -17.44 -35.23 16.73
N SER A 103 -17.44 -36.54 16.49
CA SER A 103 -17.95 -37.13 15.25
C SER A 103 -19.40 -36.68 15.07
N VAL A 104 -19.66 -35.82 14.08
CA VAL A 104 -21.02 -35.55 13.62
C VAL A 104 -21.43 -36.76 12.78
N VAL A 105 -22.46 -37.45 13.26
CA VAL A 105 -23.12 -38.61 12.63
C VAL A 105 -23.87 -38.18 11.38
#